data_AF-A0A7X1NQ70-F1
#
_entry.id   AF-A0A7X1NQ70-F1
#
_cell.length_a   1.000
_cell.length_b   1.000
_cell.length_c   1.000
_cell.angle_alpha   90.00
_cell.angle_beta   90.00
_cell.angle_gamma   90.00
#
_symmetry.space_group_name_H-M   'P 1'
#
loop_
_entity.id
_entity.type
_entity.pdbx_description
1 polymer ?
#
loop_
_entity_poly.entity_id
_entity_poly.type
_entity_poly.pdbx_seq_one_letter_code
_entity_poly.pdbx_strand_id
1 'polypeptide(L)'
;MVHHAVLDKVLFVTREAISNGLLSDADSLAAGIEAAGWVRAVDGGHWYCPDEPSWSLLSSDYAPNLAVFLTEEDTAVVFTTGRELARRLDQNEDLHQHESGPDWPTWSSDDARWKEWTGLGPDWVMWDGGSARISLNVQPAYQPGGHRSPPHLHFQIERLDTPSGGLPPDPDQARQITASGSPIARWYLAAEVDLPEDVIDALRRDPDPAVVAAVESGERYRTMHATAQDHMRRHDEP
;
A
#
# COMPACT_ATOMS: atom_id res chain seq x y z
N MET A 1 -22.56 0.75 2.85
CA MET A 1 -22.95 0.79 1.41
C MET A 1 -21.69 0.42 0.62
N VAL A 2 -21.78 -0.28 -0.52
CA VAL A 2 -20.57 -0.59 -1.31
C VAL A 2 -20.19 0.64 -2.13
N HIS A 3 -18.97 1.13 -1.97
CA HIS A 3 -18.46 2.31 -2.66
C HIS A 3 -17.96 1.93 -4.06
N HIS A 4 -18.89 1.64 -4.97
CA HIS A 4 -18.58 1.17 -6.33
C HIS A 4 -17.62 2.08 -7.09
N ALA A 5 -17.72 3.40 -6.90
CA ALA A 5 -16.82 4.37 -7.52
C ALA A 5 -15.35 4.17 -7.09
N VAL A 6 -15.08 3.88 -5.81
CA VAL A 6 -13.70 3.64 -5.35
C VAL A 6 -13.19 2.28 -5.83
N LEU A 7 -14.04 1.26 -5.85
CA LEU A 7 -13.69 -0.03 -6.43
C LEU A 7 -13.29 0.09 -7.90
N ASP A 8 -13.97 0.95 -8.68
CA ASP A 8 -13.60 1.22 -10.07
C ASP A 8 -12.21 1.89 -10.18
N LYS A 9 -11.84 2.77 -9.22
CA LYS A 9 -10.49 3.35 -9.12
C LYS A 9 -9.44 2.29 -8.79
N VAL A 10 -9.73 1.39 -7.85
CA VAL A 10 -8.84 0.28 -7.49
C VAL A 10 -8.61 -0.63 -8.71
N LEU A 11 -9.68 -1.00 -9.41
CA LEU A 11 -9.59 -1.82 -10.63
C LEU A 11 -8.91 -1.10 -11.80
N PHE A 12 -8.96 0.23 -11.85
CA PHE A 12 -8.18 1.02 -12.79
C PHE A 12 -6.68 0.86 -12.53
N VAL A 13 -6.21 1.12 -11.30
CA VAL A 13 -4.77 0.98 -10.98
C VAL A 13 -4.29 -0.48 -11.12
N THR A 14 -5.15 -1.46 -10.85
CA THR A 14 -4.84 -2.88 -11.13
C THR A 14 -4.57 -3.13 -12.61
N ARG A 15 -5.40 -2.60 -13.51
CA ARG A 15 -5.20 -2.76 -14.96
C ARG A 15 -3.94 -2.05 -15.44
N GLU A 16 -3.68 -0.83 -14.96
CA GLU A 16 -2.47 -0.09 -15.30
C GLU A 16 -1.20 -0.83 -14.85
N ALA A 17 -1.24 -1.50 -13.69
CA ALA A 17 -0.12 -2.31 -13.19
C ALA A 17 0.18 -3.53 -14.06
N ILE A 18 -0.86 -4.18 -14.58
CA ILE A 18 -0.73 -5.40 -15.38
C ILE A 18 -0.31 -5.09 -16.82
N SER A 19 -0.88 -4.04 -17.41
CA SER A 19 -0.82 -3.83 -18.86
C SER A 19 -0.04 -2.60 -19.30
N ASN A 20 0.07 -1.56 -18.46
CA ASN A 20 0.51 -0.22 -18.88
C ASN A 20 1.72 0.30 -18.11
N GLY A 21 2.42 -0.58 -17.38
CA GLY A 21 3.69 -0.24 -16.75
C GLY A 21 3.57 0.69 -15.55
N LEU A 22 2.44 0.70 -14.82
CA LEU A 22 2.30 1.49 -13.59
C LEU A 22 3.48 1.32 -12.62
N LEU A 23 4.04 0.10 -12.54
CA LEU A 23 5.11 -0.26 -11.61
C LEU A 23 6.53 -0.13 -12.22
N SER A 24 6.69 0.61 -13.32
CA SER A 24 8.00 0.79 -13.97
C SER A 24 8.94 1.70 -13.19
N ASP A 25 8.42 2.83 -12.71
CA ASP A 25 9.15 3.91 -12.06
C ASP A 25 8.20 4.82 -11.25
N ALA A 26 8.78 5.71 -10.45
CA ALA A 26 8.05 6.61 -9.55
C ALA A 26 7.05 7.52 -10.28
N ASP A 27 7.43 8.05 -11.44
CA ASP A 27 6.62 8.99 -12.21
C ASP A 27 5.42 8.27 -12.85
N SER A 28 5.63 7.08 -13.41
CA SER A 28 4.58 6.24 -13.99
C SER A 28 3.58 5.78 -12.91
N LEU A 29 4.09 5.40 -11.72
CA LEU A 29 3.27 5.02 -10.58
C LEU A 29 2.39 6.19 -10.11
N ALA A 30 2.99 7.35 -9.88
CA ALA A 30 2.25 8.55 -9.48
C ALA A 30 1.21 8.97 -10.53
N ALA A 31 1.59 9.00 -11.81
CA ALA A 31 0.71 9.40 -12.90
C ALA A 31 -0.52 8.48 -13.01
N GLY A 32 -0.35 7.16 -12.87
CA GLY A 32 -1.47 6.23 -12.92
C GLY A 32 -2.38 6.29 -11.69
N ILE A 33 -1.82 6.55 -10.50
CA ILE A 33 -2.61 6.80 -9.28
C ILE A 33 -3.42 8.10 -9.40
N GLU A 34 -2.82 9.18 -9.91
CA GLU A 34 -3.51 10.44 -10.20
C GLU A 34 -4.59 10.28 -11.28
N ALA A 35 -4.33 9.49 -12.32
CA ALA A 35 -5.30 9.20 -13.38
C ALA A 35 -6.53 8.42 -12.87
N ALA A 36 -6.35 7.56 -11.86
CA ALA A 36 -7.45 6.94 -11.12
C ALA A 36 -8.21 7.94 -10.22
N GLY A 37 -7.72 9.16 -10.08
CA GLY A 37 -8.33 10.24 -9.30
C GLY A 37 -8.10 10.10 -7.80
N TRP A 38 -6.97 9.53 -7.39
CA TRP A 38 -6.42 9.72 -6.05
C TRP A 38 -5.59 11.00 -6.01
N VAL A 39 -5.45 11.58 -4.83
CA VAL A 39 -4.69 12.82 -4.64
C VAL A 39 -3.54 12.58 -3.67
N ARG A 40 -2.38 13.13 -4.01
CA ARG A 40 -1.19 13.08 -3.14
C ARG A 40 -1.46 13.75 -1.81
N ALA A 41 -1.11 13.06 -0.73
CA ALA A 41 -1.02 13.67 0.58
C ALA A 41 0.32 14.42 0.73
N VAL A 42 0.51 15.03 1.91
CA VAL A 42 1.79 15.65 2.27
C VAL A 42 2.85 14.56 2.51
N ASP A 43 2.48 13.48 3.19
CA ASP A 43 3.34 12.33 3.45
C ASP A 43 3.74 11.65 2.13
N GLY A 44 5.05 11.47 1.93
CA GLY A 44 5.60 10.77 0.76
C GLY A 44 5.00 9.36 0.63
N GLY A 45 4.58 9.01 -0.59
CA GLY A 45 3.92 7.74 -0.87
C GLY A 45 2.50 7.58 -0.35
N HIS A 46 1.93 8.60 0.30
CA HIS A 46 0.58 8.54 0.85
C HIS A 46 -0.41 9.28 -0.06
N TRP A 47 -1.57 8.68 -0.26
CA TRP A 47 -2.61 9.16 -1.16
C TRP A 47 -3.99 9.02 -0.52
N TYR A 48 -4.89 9.94 -0.84
CA TYR A 48 -6.26 9.92 -0.35
C TYR A 48 -7.28 10.01 -1.48
N CYS A 49 -8.48 9.51 -1.23
CA CYS A 49 -9.62 9.66 -2.11
C CYS A 49 -10.46 10.86 -1.65
N PRO A 50 -10.54 11.98 -2.42
CA PRO A 50 -11.13 13.25 -1.96
C PRO A 50 -12.55 13.18 -1.40
N ASP A 51 -13.35 12.20 -1.82
CA ASP A 51 -14.75 12.05 -1.41
C ASP A 51 -14.98 10.88 -0.43
N GLU A 52 -13.93 10.12 -0.12
CA GLU A 52 -14.05 8.81 0.56
C GLU A 52 -12.93 8.65 1.59
N PRO A 53 -13.02 9.35 2.75
CA PRO A 53 -11.92 9.46 3.71
C PRO A 53 -11.60 8.16 4.46
N SER A 54 -12.48 7.16 4.41
CA SER A 54 -12.21 5.81 4.93
C SER A 54 -11.27 5.00 4.03
N TRP A 55 -10.96 5.51 2.84
CA TRP A 55 -10.02 4.93 1.90
C TRP A 55 -8.70 5.69 1.87
N SER A 56 -7.60 4.94 1.93
CA SER A 56 -6.25 5.47 1.75
C SER A 56 -5.45 4.55 0.84
N LEU A 57 -4.49 5.12 0.13
CA LEU A 57 -3.55 4.37 -0.69
C LEU A 57 -2.12 4.73 -0.25
N LEU A 58 -1.31 3.70 -0.04
CA LEU A 58 0.13 3.79 0.16
C LEU A 58 0.82 3.30 -1.10
N SER A 59 1.94 3.91 -1.45
CA SER A 59 2.82 3.41 -2.49
C SER A 59 4.27 3.71 -2.15
N SER A 60 5.18 2.92 -2.69
CA SER A 60 6.63 3.11 -2.57
C SER A 60 7.24 3.01 -3.96
N ASP A 61 8.30 3.76 -4.23
CA ASP A 61 9.04 3.74 -5.49
C ASP A 61 10.27 2.81 -5.46
N TYR A 62 10.77 2.46 -4.28
CA TYR A 62 11.86 1.52 -4.11
C TYR A 62 11.32 0.08 -4.13
N ALA A 63 11.34 -0.48 -5.36
CA ALA A 63 10.45 -1.55 -5.83
C ALA A 63 8.97 -1.09 -5.92
N PRO A 64 8.59 -0.43 -7.02
CA PRO A 64 7.27 0.15 -7.20
C PRO A 64 6.14 -0.79 -6.82
N ASN A 65 5.37 -0.40 -5.81
CA ASN A 65 4.22 -1.15 -5.30
C ASN A 65 3.17 -0.18 -4.76
N LEU A 66 1.94 -0.69 -4.57
CA LEU A 66 0.91 0.06 -3.87
C LEU A 66 0.04 -0.84 -3.00
N ALA A 67 -0.54 -0.25 -1.96
CA ALA A 67 -1.49 -0.86 -1.06
C ALA A 67 -2.68 0.08 -0.86
N VAL A 68 -3.89 -0.44 -1.02
CA VAL A 68 -5.15 0.27 -0.77
C VAL A 68 -5.77 -0.29 0.49
N PHE A 69 -6.20 0.63 1.37
CA PHE A 69 -6.83 0.31 2.63
C PHE A 69 -8.23 0.90 2.67
N LEU A 70 -9.16 0.13 3.23
CA LEU A 70 -10.45 0.62 3.69
C LEU A 70 -10.55 0.37 5.19
N THR A 71 -10.74 1.45 5.96
CA THR A 71 -10.95 1.39 7.41
C THR A 71 -12.35 1.88 7.76
N GLU A 72 -13.20 0.97 8.23
CA GLU A 72 -14.60 1.26 8.57
C GLU A 72 -14.96 0.56 9.89
N GLU A 73 -15.86 1.18 10.65
CA GLU A 73 -16.34 0.59 11.91
C GLU A 73 -17.29 -0.59 11.69
N ASP A 74 -18.01 -0.58 10.56
CA ASP A 74 -18.96 -1.63 10.20
C ASP A 74 -18.25 -2.77 9.45
N THR A 75 -18.02 -3.87 10.18
CA THR A 75 -17.47 -5.12 9.64
C THR A 75 -18.23 -5.59 8.40
N ALA A 76 -19.56 -5.46 8.34
CA ALA A 76 -20.34 -5.92 7.20
C ALA A 76 -20.03 -5.13 5.93
N VAL A 77 -19.73 -3.83 6.05
CA VAL A 77 -19.33 -2.98 4.93
C VAL A 77 -17.97 -3.41 4.39
N VAL A 78 -16.98 -3.61 5.25
CA VAL A 78 -15.62 -4.06 4.84
C VAL A 78 -15.69 -5.40 4.11
N PHE A 79 -16.42 -6.36 4.68
CA PHE A 79 -16.53 -7.71 4.12
C PHE A 79 -17.28 -7.72 2.79
N THR A 80 -18.40 -6.99 2.71
CA THR A 80 -19.17 -6.89 1.45
C THR A 80 -18.33 -6.23 0.35
N THR A 81 -17.55 -5.21 0.71
CA THR A 81 -16.67 -4.49 -0.22
C THR A 81 -15.54 -5.38 -0.71
N GLY A 82 -14.85 -6.09 0.18
CA GLY A 82 -13.78 -7.02 -0.20
C GLY A 82 -14.27 -8.16 -1.08
N ARG A 83 -15.44 -8.72 -0.78
CA ARG A 83 -16.06 -9.75 -1.62
C ARG A 83 -16.41 -9.23 -3.02
N GLU A 84 -16.95 -8.02 -3.12
CA GLU A 84 -17.24 -7.41 -4.42
C GLU A 84 -15.96 -7.12 -5.21
N LEU A 85 -14.89 -6.67 -4.56
CA LEU A 85 -13.59 -6.48 -5.19
C LEU A 85 -13.03 -7.81 -5.72
N ALA A 86 -12.99 -8.86 -4.89
CA ALA A 86 -12.55 -10.20 -5.30
C ALA A 86 -13.34 -10.72 -6.50
N ARG A 87 -14.67 -10.62 -6.47
CA ARG A 87 -15.55 -11.04 -7.57
C ARG A 87 -15.23 -10.33 -8.88
N ARG A 88 -14.85 -9.05 -8.83
CA ARG A 88 -14.49 -8.27 -10.04
C ARG A 88 -13.09 -8.63 -10.54
N LEU A 89 -12.15 -8.95 -9.66
CA LEU A 89 -10.83 -9.45 -10.02
C LEU A 89 -10.92 -10.82 -10.71
N ASP A 90 -11.76 -11.73 -10.20
CA ASP A 90 -12.02 -13.04 -10.81
C ASP A 90 -12.66 -12.95 -12.22
N GLN A 91 -13.27 -11.80 -12.55
CA GLN A 91 -13.87 -11.54 -13.86
C GLN A 91 -12.89 -10.91 -14.86
N ASN A 92 -11.67 -10.58 -14.42
CA ASN A 92 -10.66 -10.02 -15.29
C ASN A 92 -9.89 -11.16 -15.99
N GLU A 93 -9.94 -11.19 -17.33
CA GLU A 93 -9.31 -12.24 -18.14
C GLU A 93 -7.77 -12.21 -18.08
N ASP A 94 -7.19 -11.06 -17.73
CA ASP A 94 -5.74 -10.88 -17.58
C ASP A 94 -5.22 -11.29 -16.19
N LEU A 95 -6.11 -11.72 -15.29
CA LEU A 95 -5.76 -12.19 -13.95
C LEU A 95 -6.01 -13.69 -13.83
N HIS A 96 -5.02 -14.38 -13.27
CA HIS A 96 -5.14 -15.78 -12.89
C HIS A 96 -5.07 -15.90 -11.39
N GLN A 97 -6.16 -16.36 -10.77
CA GLN A 97 -6.15 -16.62 -9.34
C GLN A 97 -5.09 -17.69 -9.04
N HIS A 98 -4.16 -17.35 -8.15
CA HIS A 98 -3.17 -18.29 -7.65
C HIS A 98 -3.93 -19.35 -6.85
N GLU A 99 -3.65 -20.65 -7.05
CA GLU A 99 -4.41 -21.76 -6.45
C GLU A 99 -4.83 -21.41 -5.03
N SER A 100 -6.15 -21.23 -4.85
CA SER A 100 -6.72 -20.84 -3.58
C SER A 100 -6.21 -21.85 -2.55
N GLY A 101 -5.53 -21.37 -1.51
CA GLY A 101 -5.35 -22.19 -0.32
C GLY A 101 -6.72 -22.77 0.07
N PRO A 102 -6.77 -23.99 0.64
CA PRO A 102 -8.00 -24.76 0.85
C PRO A 102 -9.12 -24.06 1.64
N ASP A 103 -8.86 -22.85 2.15
CA ASP A 103 -9.67 -22.13 3.12
C ASP A 103 -10.27 -20.80 2.59
N TRP A 104 -10.06 -20.43 1.30
CA TRP A 104 -10.85 -19.32 0.73
C TRP A 104 -12.30 -19.76 0.51
N PRO A 105 -13.29 -19.00 1.01
CA PRO A 105 -14.68 -19.34 0.81
C PRO A 105 -15.09 -19.28 -0.67
N THR A 106 -15.22 -20.43 -1.34
CA THR A 106 -15.87 -20.57 -2.66
C THR A 106 -17.40 -20.40 -2.59
N TRP A 107 -17.88 -19.76 -1.53
CA TRP A 107 -19.29 -19.70 -1.17
C TRP A 107 -20.00 -18.60 -1.95
N SER A 108 -21.28 -18.82 -2.24
CA SER A 108 -22.10 -17.79 -2.88
C SER A 108 -22.26 -16.56 -1.98
N SER A 109 -22.64 -15.41 -2.56
CA SER A 109 -22.81 -14.14 -1.85
C SER A 109 -23.83 -14.17 -0.71
N ASP A 110 -24.74 -15.13 -0.74
CA ASP A 110 -25.85 -15.23 0.21
C ASP A 110 -25.61 -16.33 1.25
N ASP A 111 -24.43 -16.96 1.19
CA ASP A 111 -24.06 -18.04 2.08
C ASP A 111 -23.96 -17.54 3.53
N ALA A 112 -24.73 -18.18 4.42
CA ALA A 112 -24.81 -17.81 5.83
C ALA A 112 -23.46 -17.88 6.55
N ARG A 113 -22.52 -18.69 6.03
CA ARG A 113 -21.16 -18.80 6.59
C ARG A 113 -20.36 -17.50 6.46
N TRP A 114 -20.72 -16.58 5.56
CA TRP A 114 -20.16 -15.22 5.55
C TRP A 114 -20.43 -14.45 6.86
N LYS A 115 -21.52 -14.76 7.57
CA LYS A 115 -21.86 -14.14 8.86
C LYS A 115 -21.05 -14.71 10.03
N GLU A 116 -20.50 -15.91 9.84
CA GLU A 116 -19.68 -16.63 10.82
C GLU A 116 -18.19 -16.51 10.49
N TRP A 117 -17.83 -15.92 9.35
CA TRP A 117 -16.45 -15.71 8.93
C TRP A 117 -15.80 -14.64 9.81
N THR A 118 -14.83 -15.07 10.61
CA THR A 118 -14.09 -14.23 11.58
C THR A 118 -12.71 -13.83 11.08
N GLY A 119 -12.43 -14.00 9.78
CA GLY A 119 -11.13 -13.64 9.18
C GLY A 119 -9.92 -14.31 9.86
N LEU A 120 -10.09 -15.47 10.50
CA LEU A 120 -9.01 -16.15 11.21
C LEU A 120 -8.19 -17.01 10.25
N GLY A 121 -7.27 -16.33 9.57
CA GLY A 121 -6.13 -16.92 8.88
C GLY A 121 -5.18 -15.83 8.35
N PRO A 122 -3.87 -16.09 8.23
CA PRO A 122 -2.90 -15.21 7.57
C PRO A 122 -3.12 -15.11 6.03
N ASP A 123 -4.31 -15.46 5.56
CA ASP A 123 -4.51 -15.89 4.19
C ASP A 123 -4.94 -14.72 3.32
N TRP A 124 -4.10 -14.45 2.33
CA TRP A 124 -4.30 -13.50 1.27
C TRP A 124 -4.90 -14.22 0.07
N VAL A 125 -5.90 -13.63 -0.57
CA VAL A 125 -6.30 -14.05 -1.92
C VAL A 125 -5.33 -13.42 -2.89
N MET A 126 -4.75 -14.22 -3.77
CA MET A 126 -3.74 -13.75 -4.71
C MET A 126 -4.17 -13.99 -6.15
N TRP A 127 -3.87 -13.02 -7.00
CA TRP A 127 -3.95 -13.15 -8.46
C TRP A 127 -2.60 -12.83 -9.07
N ASP A 128 -2.25 -13.56 -10.12
CA ASP A 128 -1.11 -13.32 -10.98
C ASP A 128 -1.57 -12.54 -12.22
N GLY A 129 -0.95 -11.39 -12.45
CA GLY A 129 -1.15 -10.54 -13.63
C GLY A 129 0.11 -10.46 -14.50
N GLY A 130 0.89 -11.54 -14.57
CA GLY A 130 2.11 -11.69 -15.38
C GLY A 130 3.34 -11.01 -14.79
N SER A 131 3.31 -9.69 -14.62
CA SER A 131 4.42 -8.90 -14.04
C SER A 131 4.13 -8.37 -12.64
N ALA A 132 2.84 -8.36 -12.26
CA ALA A 132 2.37 -7.91 -10.96
C ALA A 132 1.64 -9.05 -10.24
N ARG A 133 1.81 -9.11 -8.91
CA ARG A 133 0.98 -9.89 -8.00
C ARG A 133 -0.04 -8.97 -7.35
N ILE A 134 -1.28 -9.42 -7.33
CA ILE A 134 -2.38 -8.75 -6.66
C ILE A 134 -2.73 -9.58 -5.44
N SER A 135 -2.84 -8.95 -4.27
CA SER A 135 -3.18 -9.64 -3.02
C SER A 135 -4.32 -8.90 -2.32
N LEU A 136 -5.28 -9.64 -1.76
CA LEU A 136 -6.40 -9.08 -1.00
C LEU A 136 -6.55 -9.81 0.33
N ASN A 137 -6.64 -9.03 1.41
CA ASN A 137 -6.94 -9.50 2.74
C ASN A 137 -8.06 -8.65 3.36
N VAL A 138 -8.96 -9.29 4.11
CA VAL A 138 -10.04 -8.64 4.82
C VAL A 138 -10.09 -9.21 6.23
N GLN A 139 -10.05 -8.33 7.23
CA GLN A 139 -10.00 -8.71 8.64
C GLN A 139 -11.15 -8.07 9.41
N PRO A 140 -11.73 -8.76 10.40
CA PRO A 140 -12.68 -8.13 11.32
C PRO A 140 -11.96 -7.22 12.31
N ALA A 141 -12.75 -6.52 13.12
CA ALA A 141 -12.22 -5.86 14.30
C ALA A 141 -11.51 -6.88 15.20
N TYR A 142 -10.32 -6.55 15.68
CA TYR A 142 -9.54 -7.38 16.58
C TYR A 142 -8.93 -6.54 17.70
N GLN A 143 -8.87 -7.07 18.92
CA GLN A 143 -8.36 -6.35 20.08
C GLN A 143 -7.19 -7.06 20.75
N PRO A 144 -5.98 -7.03 20.16
CA PRO A 144 -4.78 -7.54 20.82
C PRO A 144 -4.31 -6.57 21.91
N GLY A 145 -4.00 -7.08 23.11
CA GLY A 145 -3.26 -6.32 24.13
C GLY A 145 -3.89 -4.99 24.54
N GLY A 146 -5.22 -4.88 24.52
CA GLY A 146 -5.96 -3.68 24.95
C GLY A 146 -6.16 -2.61 23.86
N HIS A 147 -5.58 -2.77 22.67
CA HIS A 147 -5.76 -1.84 21.55
C HIS A 147 -6.76 -2.41 20.55
N ARG A 148 -7.84 -1.68 20.26
CA ARG A 148 -8.83 -2.12 19.25
C ARG A 148 -8.33 -1.73 17.87
N SER A 149 -8.03 -2.72 17.04
CA SER A 149 -7.92 -2.57 15.60
C SER A 149 -9.32 -2.66 14.98
N PRO A 150 -9.78 -1.66 14.21
CA PRO A 150 -11.05 -1.75 13.50
C PRO A 150 -11.01 -2.81 12.39
N PRO A 151 -12.18 -3.24 11.88
CA PRO A 151 -12.24 -4.02 10.65
C PRO A 151 -11.55 -3.27 9.52
N HIS A 152 -10.81 -4.00 8.68
CA HIS A 152 -10.13 -3.39 7.55
C HIS A 152 -10.02 -4.33 6.35
N LEU A 153 -9.93 -3.72 5.19
CA LEU A 153 -9.55 -4.37 3.94
C LEU A 153 -8.18 -3.84 3.54
N HIS A 154 -7.31 -4.76 3.14
CA HIS A 154 -5.97 -4.49 2.65
C HIS A 154 -5.81 -5.14 1.27
N PHE A 155 -5.66 -4.32 0.26
CA PHE A 155 -5.44 -4.73 -1.12
C PHE A 155 -4.03 -4.29 -1.55
N GLN A 156 -3.24 -5.15 -2.15
CA GLN A 156 -1.86 -4.86 -2.54
C GLN A 156 -1.64 -5.20 -4.00
N ILE A 157 -0.77 -4.42 -4.65
CA ILE A 157 -0.19 -4.71 -5.95
C ILE A 157 1.32 -4.58 -5.83
N GLU A 158 2.03 -5.66 -6.13
CA GLU A 158 3.48 -5.76 -6.01
C GLU A 158 4.08 -6.28 -7.31
N ARG A 159 5.32 -5.91 -7.61
CA ARG A 159 6.06 -6.54 -8.71
C ARG A 159 6.51 -7.94 -8.32
N LEU A 160 6.37 -8.90 -9.23
CA LEU A 160 6.78 -10.29 -8.98
C LEU A 160 8.30 -10.48 -8.84
N ASP A 161 9.11 -9.55 -9.35
CA ASP A 161 10.57 -9.58 -9.25
C ASP A 161 11.10 -8.96 -7.95
N THR A 162 10.23 -8.45 -7.09
CA THR A 162 10.59 -7.83 -5.81
C THR A 162 10.55 -8.88 -4.69
N PRO A 163 11.60 -9.00 -3.87
CA PRO A 163 11.58 -9.86 -2.68
C PRO A 163 10.46 -9.45 -1.72
N SER A 164 9.85 -10.43 -1.03
CA SER A 164 8.77 -10.15 -0.05
C SER A 164 9.19 -9.31 1.15
N GLY A 165 10.50 -9.23 1.43
CA GLY A 165 11.06 -8.34 2.45
C GLY A 165 11.37 -6.92 1.95
N GLY A 166 11.00 -6.60 0.70
CA GLY A 166 11.43 -5.39 0.02
C GLY A 166 12.87 -5.48 -0.47
N LEU A 167 13.33 -4.40 -1.11
CA LEU A 167 14.73 -4.23 -1.48
C LEU A 167 15.54 -3.69 -0.29
N PRO A 168 16.81 -4.10 -0.10
CA PRO A 168 17.65 -3.54 0.94
C PRO A 168 17.94 -2.06 0.69
N PRO A 169 18.05 -1.21 1.73
CA PRO A 169 18.35 0.21 1.53
C PRO A 169 19.57 0.45 0.63
N ASP A 170 19.46 1.40 -0.29
CA ASP A 170 20.55 1.80 -1.21
C ASP A 170 20.86 3.30 -1.06
N PRO A 171 21.84 3.66 -0.21
CA PRO A 171 22.27 5.04 -0.01
C PRO A 171 22.77 5.74 -1.27
N ASP A 172 23.38 5.02 -2.21
CA ASP A 172 23.95 5.61 -3.41
C ASP A 172 22.86 5.93 -4.42
N GLN A 173 21.85 5.05 -4.54
CA GLN A 173 20.64 5.35 -5.28
C GLN A 173 19.88 6.53 -4.68
N ALA A 174 19.74 6.60 -3.34
CA ALA A 174 19.11 7.73 -2.66
C ALA A 174 19.80 9.06 -3.00
N ARG A 175 21.14 9.09 -2.99
CA ARG A 175 21.92 10.27 -3.42
C ARG A 175 21.70 10.60 -4.90
N GLN A 176 21.62 9.59 -5.76
CA GLN A 176 21.36 9.79 -7.19
C GLN A 176 19.95 10.38 -7.45
N ILE A 177 18.92 9.87 -6.77
CA ILE A 177 17.54 10.40 -6.85
C ILE A 177 17.51 11.84 -6.35
N THR A 178 18.21 12.14 -5.26
CA THR A 178 18.30 13.50 -4.72
C THR A 178 18.97 14.46 -5.71
N ALA A 179 20.02 14.01 -6.39
CA ALA A 179 20.78 14.84 -7.34
C ALA A 179 20.08 15.05 -8.69
N SER A 180 19.39 14.03 -9.22
CA SER A 180 18.89 14.04 -10.60
C SER A 180 17.51 13.39 -10.80
N GLY A 181 16.88 12.88 -9.75
CA GLY A 181 15.53 12.30 -9.83
C GLY A 181 14.47 13.35 -10.13
N SER A 182 13.29 12.91 -10.54
CA SER A 182 12.12 13.80 -10.68
C SER A 182 11.66 14.30 -9.30
N PRO A 183 10.87 15.40 -9.22
CA PRO A 183 10.27 15.81 -7.96
C PRO A 183 9.41 14.72 -7.31
N ILE A 184 8.77 13.86 -8.13
CA ILE A 184 8.00 12.70 -7.64
C ILE A 184 8.91 11.68 -6.96
N ALA A 185 10.01 11.28 -7.62
CA ALA A 185 10.96 10.35 -7.02
C ALA A 185 11.55 10.90 -5.71
N ARG A 186 11.85 12.21 -5.66
CA ARG A 186 12.33 12.85 -4.42
C ARG A 186 11.25 12.95 -3.34
N TRP A 187 9.99 13.10 -3.72
CA TRP A 187 8.84 13.08 -2.79
C TRP A 187 8.62 11.69 -2.18
N TYR A 188 8.74 10.62 -2.96
CA TYR A 188 8.75 9.26 -2.41
C TYR A 188 9.95 9.03 -1.49
N LEU A 189 11.15 9.40 -1.93
CA LEU A 189 12.37 9.27 -1.15
C LEU A 189 12.23 9.96 0.22
N ALA A 190 11.56 11.12 0.31
CA ALA A 190 11.38 11.85 1.55
C ALA A 190 10.62 11.07 2.66
N ALA A 191 9.85 10.04 2.31
CA ALA A 191 9.17 9.16 3.27
C ALA A 191 10.06 8.02 3.81
N GLU A 192 11.22 7.77 3.18
CA GLU A 192 12.13 6.73 3.62
C GLU A 192 12.69 7.01 5.01
N VAL A 193 12.79 5.94 5.79
CA VAL A 193 13.14 6.02 7.22
C VAL A 193 14.64 6.00 7.44
N ASP A 194 15.36 5.14 6.71
CA ASP A 194 16.79 4.86 6.91
C ASP A 194 17.68 5.65 5.93
N LEU A 195 17.33 6.91 5.68
CA LEU A 195 18.11 7.77 4.78
C LEU A 195 19.39 8.30 5.43
N PRO A 196 20.49 8.42 4.67
CA PRO A 196 21.66 9.18 5.09
C PRO A 196 21.33 10.64 5.39
N GLU A 197 21.96 11.24 6.41
CA GLU A 197 21.69 12.64 6.80
C GLU A 197 21.99 13.63 5.65
N ASP A 198 23.01 13.35 4.83
CA ASP A 198 23.33 14.18 3.66
C ASP A 198 22.21 14.21 2.63
N VAL A 199 21.47 13.11 2.48
CA VAL A 199 20.27 13.02 1.63
C VAL A 199 19.12 13.80 2.26
N ILE A 200 18.85 13.61 3.54
CA ILE A 200 17.79 14.33 4.26
C ILE A 200 18.02 15.85 4.17
N ASP A 201 19.24 16.31 4.44
CA ASP A 201 19.60 17.73 4.38
C ASP A 201 19.46 18.31 2.98
N ALA A 202 19.69 17.52 1.94
CA ALA A 202 19.48 17.95 0.56
C ALA A 202 17.97 18.06 0.24
N LEU A 203 17.15 17.09 0.65
CA LEU A 203 15.70 17.12 0.46
C LEU A 203 15.02 18.25 1.27
N ARG A 204 15.52 18.60 2.46
CA ARG A 204 15.06 19.79 3.23
C ARG A 204 15.26 21.11 2.47
N ARG A 205 16.18 21.13 1.52
CA ARG A 205 16.53 22.30 0.68
C ARG A 205 16.06 22.14 -0.77
N ASP A 206 15.15 21.19 -1.02
CA ASP A 206 14.64 20.92 -2.36
C ASP A 206 13.93 22.16 -2.94
N PRO A 207 14.11 22.45 -4.24
CA PRO A 207 13.35 23.52 -4.88
C PRO A 207 11.84 23.25 -4.95
N ASP A 208 11.41 21.98 -4.86
CA ASP A 208 9.99 21.63 -4.85
C ASP A 208 9.42 21.65 -3.41
N PRO A 209 8.44 22.53 -3.12
CA PRO A 209 7.86 22.63 -1.78
C PRO A 209 7.12 21.37 -1.33
N ALA A 210 6.63 20.53 -2.25
CA ALA A 210 5.99 19.27 -1.89
C ALA A 210 7.01 18.27 -1.33
N VAL A 211 8.23 18.26 -1.86
CA VAL A 211 9.33 17.44 -1.33
C VAL A 211 9.70 17.91 0.07
N VAL A 212 9.88 19.22 0.26
CA VAL A 212 10.20 19.78 1.58
C VAL A 212 9.14 19.42 2.62
N ALA A 213 7.86 19.58 2.27
CA ALA A 213 6.75 19.25 3.18
C ALA A 213 6.70 17.75 3.52
N ALA A 214 7.00 16.86 2.57
CA ALA A 214 7.10 15.42 2.82
C ALA A 214 8.25 15.08 3.78
N VAL A 215 9.40 15.76 3.66
CA VAL A 215 10.52 15.59 4.59
C VAL A 215 10.12 15.99 6.01
N GLU A 216 9.45 17.14 6.17
CA GLU A 216 8.98 17.61 7.47
C GLU A 216 7.98 16.61 8.09
N SER A 217 7.05 16.09 7.30
CA SER A 217 6.07 15.11 7.79
C SER A 217 6.71 13.78 8.20
N GLY A 218 7.71 13.31 7.44
CA GLY A 218 8.43 12.07 7.72
C GLY A 218 9.35 12.11 8.95
N GLU A 219 9.69 13.29 9.47
CA GLU A 219 10.60 13.46 10.61
C GLU A 219 10.12 12.72 11.87
N ARG A 220 8.80 12.69 12.09
CA ARG A 220 8.19 11.98 13.21
C ARG A 220 8.45 10.48 13.16
N TYR A 221 8.27 9.87 11.98
CA TYR A 221 8.47 8.44 11.79
C TYR A 221 9.94 8.05 11.91
N ARG A 222 10.85 8.85 11.34
CA ARG A 222 12.31 8.66 11.52
C ARG A 222 12.73 8.73 12.98
N THR A 223 12.21 9.70 13.73
CA THR A 223 12.50 9.84 15.17
C THR A 223 12.01 8.63 15.96
N MET A 224 10.78 8.17 15.69
CA MET A 224 10.22 6.98 16.34
C MET A 224 11.05 5.72 16.01
N HIS A 225 11.45 5.55 14.76
CA HIS A 225 12.25 4.41 14.32
C HIS A 225 13.64 4.39 14.98
N ALA A 226 14.35 5.52 14.98
CA ALA A 226 15.64 5.64 15.63
C ALA A 226 15.57 5.32 17.13
N THR A 227 14.49 5.76 17.81
CA THR A 227 14.25 5.47 19.22
C THR A 227 14.00 3.97 19.45
N ALA A 228 13.23 3.31 18.57
CA ALA A 228 12.97 1.87 18.65
C ALA A 228 14.24 1.03 18.42
N GLN A 229 15.05 1.39 17.42
CA GLN A 229 16.32 0.72 17.14
C GLN A 229 17.31 0.83 18.32
N ASP A 230 17.42 2.01 18.93
CA ASP A 230 18.27 2.22 20.11
C ASP A 230 17.78 1.40 21.32
N HIS A 231 16.46 1.30 21.52
CA HIS A 231 15.89 0.45 22.55
C HIS A 231 16.21 -1.04 22.33
N MET A 232 16.06 -1.54 21.10
CA MET A 232 16.39 -2.93 20.75
C MET A 232 17.87 -3.22 20.96
N ARG A 233 18.77 -2.33 20.50
CA ARG A 233 20.22 -2.50 20.66
C ARG A 233 20.63 -2.61 22.14
N ARG A 234 20.03 -1.81 23.02
CA ARG A 234 20.30 -1.86 24.48
C ARG A 234 19.77 -3.14 25.14
N HIS A 235 18.83 -3.85 24.52
CA HIS A 235 18.31 -5.12 25.01
C HIS A 235 19.06 -6.35 24.45
N ASP A 236 19.81 -6.17 23.36
CA ASP A 236 20.64 -7.20 22.74
C ASP A 236 22.12 -7.15 23.18
N GLU A 237 22.53 -6.14 23.97
CA GLU A 237 23.85 -6.10 24.63
C GLU A 237 23.82 -6.88 25.97
N PRO A 238 24.57 -7.99 26.12
CA PRO A 238 24.62 -8.81 27.34
C PRO A 238 25.41 -8.18 28.50
#